data_AF-A4CX83-F1
#
_entry.id   AF-A4CX83-F1
#
_cell.length_a   1.000
_cell.length_b   1.000
_cell.length_c   1.000
_cell.angle_alpha   90.00
_cell.angle_beta   90.00
_cell.angle_gamma   90.00
#
_symmetry.space_group_name_H-M   'P 1'
#
loop_
_entity.id
_entity.type
_entity.pdbx_description
1 polymer ?
#
loop_
_entity_poly.entity_id
_entity_poly.type
_entity_poly.pdbx_seq_one_letter_code
_entity_poly.pdbx_strand_id
1 'polypeptide(L)'
;MATSTWLNLNDLGRRFGISASHCGRMLEQEGWRDRHGCPTPAALEIGAAEQRAPHSKGRSALWNADLCAAVLERHGHHPVSRAQHVSQWTDLLEAMADGSPSITTSADQMAEELPPDLVDAVNQQLNRRGCPYRVHRQVTQA
;
A
#
# COMPACT_ATOMS: atom_id res chain seq x y z
N MET A 1 22.22 -1.76 11.96
CA MET A 1 21.66 -0.43 11.63
C MET A 1 20.33 -0.67 10.94
N ALA A 2 19.20 -0.31 11.56
CA ALA A 2 17.91 -0.42 10.89
C ALA A 2 17.91 0.58 9.73
N THR A 3 17.89 0.08 8.50
CA THR A 3 17.74 0.92 7.31
C THR A 3 16.32 1.49 7.34
N SER A 4 16.17 2.75 7.77
CA SER A 4 14.87 3.42 7.72
C SER A 4 14.35 3.39 6.29
N THR A 5 13.21 2.75 6.10
CA THR A 5 12.59 2.63 4.78
C THR A 5 11.85 3.93 4.49
N TRP A 6 12.22 4.61 3.40
CA TRP A 6 11.58 5.85 2.98
C TRP A 6 10.58 5.56 1.88
N LEU A 7 9.31 5.87 2.13
CA LEU A 7 8.20 5.54 1.25
C LEU A 7 7.47 6.81 0.82
N ASN A 8 6.94 6.82 -0.40
CA ASN A 8 5.93 7.83 -0.73
C ASN A 8 4.61 7.48 0.00
N LEU A 9 3.66 8.42 -0.02
CA LEU A 9 2.39 8.27 0.68
C LEU A 9 1.52 7.10 0.16
N ASN A 10 1.68 6.73 -1.11
CA ASN A 10 0.96 5.60 -1.71
C ASN A 10 1.49 4.27 -1.16
N ASP A 11 2.81 4.09 -1.18
CA ASP A 11 3.46 2.88 -0.65
C ASP A 11 3.25 2.74 0.87
N LEU A 12 3.28 3.86 1.59
CA LEU A 12 2.97 3.88 3.03
C LEU A 12 1.52 3.46 3.28
N GLY A 13 0.54 4.00 2.53
CA GLY A 13 -0.86 3.59 2.65
C GLY A 13 -1.06 2.09 2.36
N ARG A 14 -0.44 1.58 1.28
CA ARG A 14 -0.48 0.16 0.92
C ARG A 14 0.01 -0.75 2.04
N ARG A 15 1.07 -0.35 2.76
CA ARG A 15 1.60 -1.12 3.90
C ARG A 15 0.60 -1.29 5.04
N PHE A 16 -0.36 -0.38 5.18
CA PHE A 16 -1.41 -0.38 6.20
C PHE A 16 -2.80 -0.75 5.64
N GLY A 17 -2.89 -1.12 4.36
CA GLY A 17 -4.16 -1.48 3.73
C GLY A 17 -5.13 -0.31 3.62
N ILE A 18 -4.62 0.93 3.55
CA ILE A 18 -5.42 2.15 3.45
C ILE A 18 -5.00 2.97 2.22
N SER A 19 -5.90 3.82 1.73
CA SER A 19 -5.57 4.70 0.60
C SER A 19 -4.53 5.75 0.99
N ALA A 20 -3.76 6.24 0.01
CA ALA A 20 -2.82 7.34 0.20
C ALA A 20 -3.48 8.59 0.81
N SER A 21 -4.72 8.90 0.38
CA SER A 21 -5.51 10.01 0.93
C SER A 21 -5.87 9.80 2.40
N HIS A 22 -6.19 8.57 2.80
CA HIS A 22 -6.49 8.24 4.19
C HIS A 22 -5.22 8.32 5.05
N CYS A 23 -4.12 7.70 4.61
CA CYS A 23 -2.82 7.83 5.24
C CYS A 23 -2.41 9.30 5.39
N GLY A 24 -2.60 10.09 4.34
CA GLY A 24 -2.31 11.52 4.33
C GLY A 24 -3.15 12.34 5.31
N ARG A 25 -4.40 11.93 5.56
CA ARG A 25 -5.27 12.58 6.55
C ARG A 25 -4.82 12.26 7.98
N MET A 26 -4.33 11.05 8.24
CA MET A 26 -3.80 10.69 9.56
C MET A 26 -2.54 11.49 9.88
N LEU A 27 -1.64 11.64 8.89
CA LEU A 27 -0.46 12.50 9.05
C LEU A 27 -0.82 13.99 9.21
N GLU A 28 -1.93 14.44 8.64
CA GLU A 28 -2.45 15.80 8.85
C GLU A 28 -3.03 15.97 10.26
N GLN A 29 -3.77 14.98 10.77
CA GLN A 29 -4.28 14.98 12.15
C GLN A 29 -3.15 14.97 13.19
N GLU A 30 -2.03 14.34 12.87
CA GLU A 30 -0.81 14.38 13.68
C GLU A 30 -0.04 15.71 13.58
N GLY A 31 -0.41 16.58 12.64
CA GLY A 31 0.30 17.83 12.37
C GLY A 31 1.62 17.63 11.63
N TRP A 32 1.86 16.45 11.04
CA TRP A 32 3.06 16.16 10.24
C TRP A 32 2.91 16.52 8.77
N ARG A 33 1.66 16.66 8.31
CA ARG A 33 1.31 17.08 6.95
C ARG A 33 0.38 18.28 6.99
N ASP A 34 0.61 19.25 6.11
CA ASP A 34 -0.28 20.40 5.98
C ASP A 34 -1.44 20.14 5.01
N ARG A 35 -2.40 21.06 4.99
CA ARG A 35 -3.56 21.03 4.06
C ARG A 35 -3.19 21.08 2.57
N HIS A 36 -1.95 21.47 2.25
CA HIS A 36 -1.43 21.51 0.89
C HIS A 36 -0.72 20.20 0.51
N GLY A 37 -0.67 19.25 1.43
CA GLY A 37 -0.08 17.94 1.26
C GLY A 37 1.43 17.90 1.45
N CYS A 38 2.04 18.96 1.95
CA CYS A 38 3.47 19.08 2.24
C CYS A 38 3.77 18.63 3.67
N PRO A 39 4.97 18.09 3.95
CA PRO A 39 5.43 17.89 5.31
C PRO A 39 5.52 19.21 6.08
N THR A 40 5.13 19.21 7.35
CA THR A 40 5.33 20.37 8.22
C THR A 40 6.80 20.44 8.69
N PRO A 41 7.29 21.60 9.14
CA PRO A 41 8.64 21.72 9.71
C PRO A 41 8.88 20.71 10.84
N ALA A 42 7.88 20.48 11.69
CA ALA A 42 7.96 19.50 12.78
C ALA A 42 8.25 18.07 12.26
N ALA A 43 7.62 17.65 11.15
CA ALA A 43 7.88 16.35 10.56
C ALA A 43 9.29 16.23 9.95
N LEU A 44 9.83 17.33 9.41
CA LEU A 44 11.20 17.38 8.88
C LEU A 44 12.23 17.34 10.02
N GLU A 45 12.00 18.08 11.10
CA GLU A 45 12.91 18.15 12.26
C GLU A 45 13.09 16.82 12.96
N ILE A 46 12.03 16.03 13.12
CA ILE A 46 12.10 14.70 13.75
C ILE A 46 12.49 13.59 12.78
N GLY A 47 12.72 13.91 11.50
CA GLY A 47 13.06 12.93 10.46
C GLY A 47 11.90 12.01 10.05
N ALA A 48 10.65 12.42 10.30
CA ALA A 48 9.47 11.69 9.84
C ALA A 48 9.20 11.89 8.34
N ALA A 49 9.71 12.96 7.75
CA ALA A 49 9.59 13.25 6.34
C ALA A 49 10.87 13.86 5.75
N GLU A 50 11.06 13.68 4.45
CA GLU A 50 12.11 14.29 3.64
C GLU A 50 11.49 14.88 2.37
N GLN A 51 11.81 16.13 2.05
CA GLN A 51 11.37 16.78 0.81
C GLN A 51 12.48 16.69 -0.23
N ARG A 52 12.36 15.75 -1.20
CA ARG A 52 13.42 15.55 -2.21
C ARG A 52 13.49 16.63 -3.30
N ALA A 53 12.41 17.38 -3.54
CA ALA A 53 12.41 18.45 -4.52
C ALA A 53 11.62 19.68 -3.99
N PRO A 54 12.30 20.79 -3.65
CA PRO A 54 11.68 21.95 -2.98
C PRO A 54 10.63 22.68 -3.82
N HIS A 55 10.52 22.41 -5.12
CA HIS A 55 9.52 23.03 -6.01
C HIS A 55 8.33 22.14 -6.36
N SER A 56 8.29 20.90 -5.85
CA SER A 56 7.19 19.97 -6.11
C SER A 56 6.27 19.91 -4.90
N LYS A 57 5.14 20.61 -4.98
CA LYS A 57 4.10 20.71 -3.94
C LYS A 57 3.73 19.32 -3.38
N GLY A 58 4.30 18.91 -2.25
CA GLY A 58 4.04 17.65 -1.52
C GLY A 58 4.36 16.33 -2.25
N ARG A 59 4.40 16.30 -3.58
CA ARG A 59 4.52 15.08 -4.40
C ARG A 59 5.89 14.39 -4.32
N SER A 60 6.94 15.10 -3.88
CA SER A 60 8.27 14.55 -3.66
C SER A 60 8.58 14.21 -2.21
N ALA A 61 7.58 14.34 -1.32
CA ALA A 61 7.78 14.01 0.08
C ALA A 61 7.92 12.49 0.23
N LEU A 62 9.01 12.07 0.84
CA LEU A 62 9.17 10.71 1.35
C LEU A 62 8.93 10.72 2.85
N TRP A 63 8.35 9.64 3.33
CA TRP A 63 7.94 9.45 4.71
C TRP A 63 8.73 8.30 5.31
N ASN A 64 9.23 8.49 6.52
CA ASN A 64 9.93 7.46 7.26
C ASN A 64 8.91 6.41 7.72
N ALA A 65 9.03 5.21 7.17
CA ALA A 65 8.01 4.18 7.37
C ALA A 65 7.86 3.73 8.83
N ASP A 66 8.93 3.80 9.64
CA ASP A 66 8.89 3.37 11.04
C ASP A 66 8.23 4.44 11.92
N LEU A 67 8.55 5.71 11.69
CA LEU A 67 7.92 6.83 12.42
C LEU A 67 6.45 6.98 12.02
N CYS A 68 6.14 6.87 10.73
CA CYS A 68 4.76 6.90 10.28
C CYS A 68 3.97 5.66 10.71
N ALA A 69 4.61 4.50 10.88
CA ALA A 69 3.96 3.33 11.43
C ALA A 69 3.45 3.57 12.85
N ALA A 70 4.28 4.16 13.72
CA ALA A 70 3.87 4.50 15.08
C ALA A 70 2.65 5.45 15.12
N VAL A 71 2.58 6.42 14.20
CA VAL A 71 1.41 7.30 14.07
C VAL A 71 0.19 6.52 13.62
N LEU A 72 0.30 5.73 12.55
CA LEU A 72 -0.82 4.95 12.01
C LEU A 72 -1.35 3.94 13.03
N GLU A 73 -0.47 3.28 13.79
CA GLU A 73 -0.84 2.35 14.86
C GLU A 73 -1.59 3.03 16.01
N ARG A 74 -1.19 4.25 16.40
CA ARG A 74 -1.93 5.06 17.38
C ARG A 74 -3.33 5.45 16.90
N HIS A 75 -3.53 5.56 15.59
CA HIS A 75 -4.84 5.74 14.96
C HIS A 75 -5.61 4.41 14.76
N GLY A 76 -5.07 3.28 15.25
CA GLY A 76 -5.71 1.97 15.17
C GLY A 76 -5.42 1.19 13.88
N HIS A 77 -4.50 1.65 13.04
CA HIS A 77 -4.10 0.96 11.83
C HIS A 77 -2.85 0.11 12.07
N HIS A 78 -2.98 -1.19 11.86
CA HIS A 78 -1.84 -2.10 11.92
C HIS A 78 -1.26 -2.36 10.53
N PRO A 79 0.07 -2.57 10.40
CA PRO A 79 0.65 -3.02 9.15
C PRO A 79 -0.06 -4.30 8.69
N VAL A 80 -0.45 -4.34 7.41
CA VAL A 80 -1.05 -5.55 6.85
C VAL A 80 0.02 -6.62 6.84
N SER A 81 -0.22 -7.70 7.60
CA SER A 81 0.69 -8.84 7.55
C SER A 81 0.70 -9.41 6.14
N ARG A 82 1.86 -9.90 5.68
CA ARG A 82 1.97 -10.53 4.36
C ARG A 82 0.91 -11.64 4.18
N ALA A 83 0.64 -12.41 5.23
CA ALA A 83 -0.37 -13.46 5.22
C ALA A 83 -1.79 -12.91 5.00
N GLN A 84 -2.14 -11.81 5.66
CA GLN A 84 -3.44 -11.15 5.49
C GLN A 84 -3.59 -10.57 4.08
N HIS A 85 -2.54 -9.95 3.54
CA HIS A 85 -2.56 -9.40 2.18
C HIS A 85 -2.76 -10.51 1.13
N VAL A 86 -2.04 -11.63 1.29
CA VAL A 86 -2.20 -12.82 0.43
C VAL A 86 -3.62 -13.39 0.53
N SER A 87 -4.19 -13.47 1.74
CA SER A 87 -5.57 -13.95 1.93
C SER A 87 -6.59 -13.05 1.23
N GLN A 88 -6.50 -11.73 1.41
CA GLN A 88 -7.42 -10.77 0.81
C GLN A 88 -7.41 -10.83 -0.73
N TRP A 89 -6.22 -10.92 -1.32
CA TRP A 89 -6.07 -11.08 -2.77
C TRP A 89 -6.63 -12.41 -3.26
N THR A 90 -6.40 -13.49 -2.51
CA THR A 90 -6.95 -14.81 -2.83
C THR A 90 -8.48 -14.78 -2.81
N ASP A 91 -9.08 -14.22 -1.76
CA ASP A 91 -10.53 -14.10 -1.60
C ASP A 91 -11.15 -13.29 -2.75
N LEU A 92 -10.52 -12.16 -3.12
CA LEU A 92 -10.97 -11.29 -4.19
C LEU A 92 -10.93 -11.99 -5.56
N LEU A 93 -9.79 -12.59 -5.92
CA LEU A 93 -9.61 -13.24 -7.23
C LEU A 93 -10.50 -14.48 -7.38
N GLU A 94 -10.66 -15.27 -6.31
CA GLU A 94 -11.58 -16.40 -6.27
C GLU A 94 -13.03 -15.96 -6.50
N ALA A 95 -13.49 -14.92 -5.80
CA ALA A 95 -14.85 -14.40 -5.95
C ALA A 95 -15.12 -13.81 -7.34
N MET A 96 -14.11 -13.20 -7.98
CA MET A 96 -14.24 -12.72 -9.37
C MET A 96 -14.22 -13.87 -10.38
N ALA A 97 -13.42 -14.93 -10.13
CA ALA A 97 -13.36 -16.11 -10.99
C ALA A 97 -14.66 -16.93 -10.96
N ASP A 98 -15.36 -16.97 -9.82
CA ASP A 98 -16.67 -17.63 -9.66
C ASP A 98 -17.82 -16.86 -10.35
N GLY A 99 -17.52 -15.69 -10.93
CA GLY A 99 -18.44 -14.95 -11.78
C GLY A 99 -19.47 -14.16 -11.00
N SER A 100 -19.03 -13.10 -10.30
CA SER A 100 -19.95 -12.09 -9.78
C SER A 100 -20.48 -11.24 -10.96
N PRO A 101 -21.79 -11.30 -11.32
CA PRO A 101 -22.32 -10.65 -12.53
C PRO A 101 -22.30 -9.12 -12.48
N SER A 102 -21.89 -8.53 -11.35
CA SER A 102 -21.95 -7.10 -11.07
C SER A 102 -20.60 -6.40 -11.21
N ILE A 103 -19.51 -7.11 -11.55
CA ILE A 103 -18.17 -6.54 -11.65
C ILE A 103 -17.76 -6.46 -13.13
N THR A 104 -17.64 -5.24 -13.66
CA THR A 104 -17.16 -4.97 -15.03
C THR A 104 -15.67 -5.25 -15.22
N THR A 105 -14.90 -5.30 -14.12
CA THR A 105 -13.48 -5.61 -14.09
C THR A 105 -13.26 -7.12 -14.01
N SER A 106 -12.47 -7.69 -14.94
CA SER A 106 -12.12 -9.12 -14.90
C SER A 106 -11.06 -9.40 -13.84
N ALA A 107 -10.95 -10.67 -13.42
CA ALA A 107 -9.91 -11.11 -12.48
C ALA A 107 -8.49 -10.79 -12.99
N ASP A 108 -8.25 -10.90 -14.30
CA ASP A 108 -6.96 -10.56 -14.91
C ASP A 108 -6.64 -9.07 -14.84
N GLN A 109 -7.63 -8.19 -15.06
CA GLN A 109 -7.43 -6.75 -14.94
C GLN A 109 -7.15 -6.35 -13.49
N MET A 110 -7.81 -6.98 -12.52
CA MET A 110 -7.54 -6.73 -11.11
C MET A 110 -6.18 -7.30 -10.67
N ALA A 111 -5.77 -8.44 -11.24
CA ALA A 111 -4.48 -9.04 -10.96
C ALA A 111 -3.29 -8.18 -11.41
N GLU A 112 -3.48 -7.20 -12.31
CA GLU A 112 -2.43 -6.23 -12.67
C GLU A 112 -2.03 -5.32 -11.50
N GLU A 113 -2.94 -5.11 -10.53
CA GLU A 113 -2.66 -4.33 -9.33
C GLU A 113 -2.00 -5.17 -8.21
N LEU A 114 -1.88 -6.50 -8.39
CA LEU A 114 -1.29 -7.39 -7.40
C LEU A 114 0.23 -7.14 -7.29
N PRO A 115 0.76 -6.93 -6.06
CA PRO A 115 2.19 -6.76 -5.86
C PRO A 115 3.00 -7.98 -6.36
N PRO A 116 4.09 -7.78 -7.13
CA PRO A 116 4.88 -8.88 -7.71
C PRO A 116 5.46 -9.88 -6.71
N ASP A 117 5.68 -9.46 -5.46
CA ASP A 117 6.20 -10.29 -4.36
C ASP A 117 5.13 -11.21 -3.73
N LEU A 118 3.85 -10.95 -4.02
CA LEU A 118 2.71 -11.70 -3.51
C LEU A 118 2.18 -12.73 -4.51
N VAL A 119 2.45 -12.55 -5.81
CA VAL A 119 1.96 -13.43 -6.91
C VAL A 119 2.14 -14.91 -6.59
N ASP A 120 3.36 -15.32 -6.19
CA ASP A 120 3.66 -16.73 -5.92
C ASP A 120 2.85 -17.27 -4.73
N ALA A 121 2.66 -16.46 -3.68
CA ALA A 121 1.92 -16.87 -2.49
C ALA A 121 0.40 -16.91 -2.72
N VAL A 122 -0.14 -15.95 -3.47
CA VAL A 122 -1.55 -15.91 -3.88
C VAL A 122 -1.87 -17.12 -4.76
N ASN A 123 -1.05 -17.41 -5.77
CA ASN A 123 -1.23 -18.58 -6.63
C ASN A 123 -1.17 -19.90 -5.85
N GLN A 124 -0.27 -20.01 -4.86
CA GLN A 124 -0.25 -21.19 -3.98
C GLN A 124 -1.54 -21.33 -3.19
N GLN A 125 -2.11 -20.23 -2.69
CA GLN A 125 -3.34 -20.27 -1.90
C GLN A 125 -4.58 -20.56 -2.78
N LEU A 126 -4.70 -19.94 -3.96
CA LEU A 126 -5.74 -20.25 -4.94
C LEU A 126 -5.73 -21.74 -5.31
N ASN A 127 -4.55 -22.30 -5.60
CA ASN A 127 -4.39 -23.71 -5.93
C ASN A 127 -4.77 -24.64 -4.75
N ARG A 128 -4.49 -24.24 -3.50
CA ARG A 128 -4.91 -24.99 -2.30
C ARG A 128 -6.44 -24.98 -2.11
N ARG A 129 -7.11 -23.91 -2.55
CA ARG A 129 -8.58 -23.78 -2.49
C ARG A 129 -9.30 -24.45 -3.67
N GLY A 130 -8.56 -24.94 -4.66
CA GLY A 130 -9.12 -25.54 -5.86
C GLY A 130 -9.62 -24.53 -6.90
N CYS A 131 -9.30 -23.25 -6.73
CA CYS A 131 -9.61 -22.22 -7.71
C CYS A 131 -8.75 -22.46 -8.97
N PRO A 132 -9.35 -22.59 -10.17
CA PRO A 132 -8.60 -22.84 -11.40
C PRO A 132 -7.89 -21.59 -11.93
N TYR A 133 -8.27 -20.41 -11.43
CA TYR A 133 -7.66 -19.13 -11.81
C TYR A 133 -6.22 -19.04 -11.30
N ARG A 134 -5.34 -18.49 -12.13
CA ARG A 134 -3.93 -18.23 -11.80
C ARG A 134 -3.52 -16.86 -12.28
N VAL A 135 -2.86 -16.12 -11.40
CA VAL A 135 -2.26 -14.83 -11.72
C VAL A 135 -0.97 -15.05 -12.50
N HIS A 136 -0.89 -14.45 -13.68
CA HIS A 136 0.33 -14.42 -14.46
C HIS A 136 1.19 -13.24 -14.03
N ARG A 137 2.48 -13.48 -13.75
CA ARG A 137 3.44 -12.40 -13.55
C ARG A 137 3.53 -11.62 -14.86
N GLN A 138 3.05 -10.39 -14.88
CA GLN A 138 3.41 -9.48 -15.96
C GLN A 138 4.89 -9.16 -15.79
N VAL A 139 5.72 -9.74 -16.65
CA VAL A 139 7.10 -9.29 -16.82
C VAL A 139 6.96 -7.92 -17.46
N THR A 140 6.94 -6.85 -16.66
CA THR A 140 7.06 -5.50 -17.19
C THR A 140 8.40 -5.46 -17.92
N GLN A 141 8.33 -5.50 -19.25
CA GLN A 141 9.49 -5.31 -20.10
C GLN A 141 9.93 -3.86 -19.88
N ALA A 142 11.10 -3.71 -19.26
CA ALA A 142 11.75 -2.42 -19.03
C ALA A 142 12.18 -1.77 -20.34
#